data_AF-A0A4Q7RRK9-F1
#
_entry.id   AF-A0A4Q7RRK9-F1
#
_cell.length_a   1.000
_cell.length_b   1.000
_cell.length_c   1.000
_cell.angle_alpha   90.00
_cell.angle_beta   90.00
_cell.angle_gamma   90.00
#
_symmetry.space_group_name_H-M   'P 1'
#
loop_
_entity.id
_entity.type
_entity.pdbx_description
1 polymer ?
#
loop_
_entity_poly.entity_id
_entity_poly.type
_entity_poly.pdbx_seq_one_letter_code
_entity_poly.pdbx_strand_id
1 'polypeptide(L)'
;MTTTDLIPADEGIPDATDAPAAAAPTTLGTIDSTGDVEHELNEMEASADALRSEGLISNADHEQRKAEVERTRKLFRELQPEQRQAIIRRRRELGMQILDRELAGAAVVSVALKLNHTRLRPLFEQWWPYMNRMSLNLQRFGQNTFTRAELSTLETFLERELSKLEDYVDEQVRVAKAYREQREAEMRAAGEIVFAPTIQRPSLSLEVQAYSRFAVRALQVLIKFDQTMDQFDFMVWNGIRDQSDVNEEVSRFLRKFQPLGLRSYTTHLKLMTTVRGI
;
A
#
# COMPACT_ATOMS: atom_id res chain seq x y z
N MET A 1 -44.59 -59.43 15.22
CA MET A 1 -44.48 -59.39 13.74
C MET A 1 -44.64 -57.94 13.30
N THR A 2 -43.73 -57.48 12.43
CA THR A 2 -43.77 -56.27 11.54
C THR A 2 -43.85 -54.87 12.18
N THR A 3 -42.79 -54.03 12.16
CA THR A 3 -42.24 -53.19 11.04
C THR A 3 -42.86 -51.77 11.07
N THR A 4 -42.13 -50.74 11.54
CA THR A 4 -41.49 -49.65 10.73
C THR A 4 -42.50 -48.50 10.51
N ASP A 5 -42.28 -47.19 10.68
CA ASP A 5 -41.10 -46.31 10.61
C ASP A 5 -41.44 -44.86 11.07
N LEU A 6 -40.36 -44.08 11.31
CA LEU A 6 -40.16 -42.64 11.02
C LEU A 6 -40.84 -41.47 11.80
N ILE A 7 -39.93 -40.59 12.24
CA ILE A 7 -39.91 -39.28 12.94
C ILE A 7 -40.25 -38.12 11.95
N PRO A 8 -40.32 -36.78 12.28
CA PRO A 8 -40.48 -35.99 13.52
C PRO A 8 -41.65 -34.97 13.52
N ALA A 9 -41.83 -34.33 14.69
CA ALA A 9 -42.67 -33.16 14.95
C ALA A 9 -42.22 -31.86 14.24
N ASP A 10 -43.20 -31.06 13.85
CA ASP A 10 -43.08 -29.75 13.22
C ASP A 10 -43.85 -28.68 14.00
N GLU A 11 -43.34 -27.46 13.90
CA GLU A 11 -43.88 -26.12 14.22
C GLU A 11 -44.15 -25.70 15.67
N GLY A 12 -43.23 -24.87 16.17
CA GLY A 12 -43.44 -23.92 17.27
C GLY A 12 -42.47 -22.75 17.20
N ILE A 13 -42.87 -21.65 16.56
CA ILE A 13 -42.31 -20.28 16.67
C ILE A 13 -42.90 -19.69 17.97
N PRO A 14 -42.23 -18.88 18.83
CA PRO A 14 -41.36 -17.73 18.50
C PRO A 14 -40.11 -17.56 19.41
N ASP A 15 -39.14 -16.73 19.00
CA ASP A 15 -38.87 -15.43 19.66
C ASP A 15 -37.73 -14.69 18.95
N ALA A 16 -37.90 -13.38 18.79
CA ALA A 16 -36.97 -12.50 18.12
C ALA A 16 -36.64 -11.35 19.08
N THR A 17 -35.62 -11.52 19.92
CA THR A 17 -34.89 -10.43 20.57
C THR A 17 -33.55 -10.92 21.12
N ASP A 18 -32.55 -10.04 21.06
CA ASP A 18 -31.19 -10.15 21.60
C ASP A 18 -30.14 -10.96 20.84
N ALA A 19 -29.63 -10.36 19.77
CA ALA A 19 -28.25 -10.56 19.33
C ALA A 19 -27.35 -9.50 20.01
N PRO A 20 -26.28 -9.89 20.74
CA PRO A 20 -25.39 -8.94 21.38
C PRO A 20 -24.61 -8.15 20.31
N ALA A 21 -24.59 -6.83 20.49
CA ALA A 21 -23.84 -5.90 19.65
C ALA A 21 -22.38 -6.34 19.56
N ALA A 22 -21.94 -6.64 18.34
CA ALA A 22 -20.55 -6.93 18.03
C ALA A 22 -19.68 -5.77 18.51
N ALA A 23 -18.85 -6.04 19.51
CA ALA A 23 -17.82 -5.13 19.96
C ALA A 23 -16.96 -4.72 18.75
N ALA A 24 -16.86 -3.41 18.51
CA ALA A 24 -16.01 -2.84 17.49
C ALA A 24 -14.57 -3.37 17.67
N PRO A 25 -13.88 -3.76 16.58
CA PRO A 25 -12.50 -4.23 16.69
C PRO A 25 -11.64 -3.09 17.22
N THR A 26 -11.04 -3.33 18.37
CA THR A 26 -10.06 -2.48 19.04
C THR A 26 -8.99 -2.07 18.04
N THR A 27 -8.83 -0.77 17.83
CA THR A 27 -7.83 -0.15 16.97
C THR A 27 -6.42 -0.49 17.45
N LEU A 28 -5.84 -1.54 16.88
CA LEU A 28 -4.45 -1.93 17.12
C LEU A 28 -3.55 -1.33 16.04
N GLY A 29 -2.83 -0.28 16.43
CA GLY A 29 -1.82 0.41 15.63
C GLY A 29 -2.36 1.67 14.97
N THR A 30 -2.61 2.70 15.78
CA THR A 30 -2.50 4.09 15.36
C THR A 30 -1.13 4.25 14.72
N ILE A 31 -1.07 4.22 13.39
CA ILE A 31 0.07 4.80 12.68
C ILE A 31 0.08 6.25 13.14
N ASP A 32 1.17 6.67 13.77
CA ASP A 32 1.31 8.03 14.26
C ASP A 32 1.42 9.00 13.07
N SER A 33 0.26 9.28 12.48
CA SER A 33 0.05 10.09 11.29
C SER A 33 0.36 11.58 11.50
N THR A 34 0.79 11.96 12.71
CA THR A 34 1.23 13.31 13.01
C THR A 34 2.67 13.54 12.57
N GLY A 35 3.59 12.62 12.85
CA GLY A 35 4.99 12.68 12.41
C GLY A 35 5.18 12.35 10.92
N ASP A 36 4.33 11.51 10.35
CA ASP A 36 4.43 11.01 8.97
C ASP A 36 4.20 12.12 7.92
N VAL A 37 3.33 13.09 8.23
CA VAL A 37 3.00 14.22 7.34
C VAL A 37 3.99 15.39 7.49
N GLU A 38 4.50 15.65 8.70
CA GLU A 38 5.59 16.63 8.88
C GLU A 38 6.87 16.13 8.20
N HIS A 39 7.14 14.82 8.23
CA HIS A 39 8.20 14.20 7.46
C HIS A 39 7.94 14.30 5.94
N GLU A 40 6.72 14.01 5.47
CA GLU A 40 6.30 14.16 4.06
C GLU A 40 6.47 15.60 3.55
N LEU A 41 6.10 16.60 4.36
CA LEU A 41 6.25 18.00 3.98
C LEU A 41 7.72 18.44 4.01
N ASN A 42 8.55 17.88 4.88
CA ASN A 42 10.01 18.09 4.89
C ASN A 42 10.69 17.44 3.67
N GLU A 43 10.25 16.24 3.27
CA GLU A 43 10.74 15.56 2.07
C GLU A 43 10.28 16.26 0.79
N MET A 44 9.06 16.81 0.75
CA MET A 44 8.59 17.64 -0.36
C MET A 44 9.40 18.94 -0.48
N GLU A 45 9.75 19.58 0.64
CA GLU A 45 10.61 20.76 0.66
C GLU A 45 12.04 20.42 0.20
N ALA A 46 12.62 19.31 0.70
CA ALA A 46 13.93 18.83 0.27
C ALA A 46 13.95 18.41 -1.20
N SER A 47 12.87 17.80 -1.70
CA SER A 47 12.70 17.47 -3.10
C SER A 47 12.56 18.72 -3.97
N ALA A 48 11.84 19.75 -3.52
CA ALA A 48 11.76 21.03 -4.21
C ALA A 48 13.12 21.73 -4.26
N ASP A 49 13.90 21.69 -3.18
CA ASP A 49 15.26 22.22 -3.12
C ASP A 49 16.22 21.45 -4.04
N ALA A 50 16.11 20.12 -4.11
CA ALA A 50 16.86 19.29 -5.06
C ALA A 50 16.52 19.65 -6.51
N LEU A 51 15.22 19.77 -6.83
CA LEU A 51 14.73 20.16 -8.15
C LEU A 51 15.19 21.57 -8.57
N ARG A 52 15.33 22.52 -7.63
CA ARG A 52 15.91 23.85 -7.90
C ARG A 52 17.42 23.75 -8.13
N SER A 53 18.14 22.98 -7.32
CA SER A 53 19.60 22.80 -7.46
C SER A 53 19.99 22.13 -8.78
N GLU A 54 19.07 21.32 -9.34
CA GLU A 54 19.19 20.69 -10.65
C GLU A 54 18.64 21.56 -11.81
N GLY A 55 18.12 22.76 -11.52
CA GLY A 55 17.65 23.73 -12.54
C GLY A 55 16.28 23.41 -13.17
N LEU A 56 15.47 22.56 -12.53
CA LEU A 56 14.22 22.01 -13.08
C LEU A 56 12.97 22.85 -12.81
N ILE A 57 13.07 23.86 -11.96
CA ILE A 57 12.03 24.83 -11.63
C ILE A 57 12.66 26.22 -11.55
N SER A 58 11.94 27.25 -12.03
CA SER A 58 12.43 28.62 -11.87
C SER A 58 12.43 29.00 -10.38
N ASN A 59 13.21 30.00 -9.99
CA ASN A 59 13.17 30.53 -8.63
C ASN A 59 11.75 30.98 -8.23
N ALA A 60 10.92 31.43 -9.18
CA ALA A 60 9.53 31.81 -8.92
C ALA A 60 8.64 30.58 -8.64
N ASP A 61 8.81 29.48 -9.38
CA ASP A 61 8.08 28.23 -9.16
C ASP A 61 8.50 27.53 -7.85
N HIS A 62 9.79 27.66 -7.47
CA HIS A 62 10.31 27.17 -6.20
C HIS A 62 9.72 27.93 -5.01
N GLU A 63 9.69 29.26 -5.07
CA GLU A 63 9.06 30.10 -4.04
C GLU A 63 7.54 29.89 -3.97
N GLN A 64 6.86 29.71 -5.11
CA GLN A 64 5.43 29.39 -5.12
C GLN A 64 5.15 28.02 -4.49
N ARG A 65 5.96 26.99 -4.81
CA ARG A 65 5.84 25.67 -4.18
C ARG A 65 6.19 25.69 -2.70
N LYS A 66 7.20 26.45 -2.27
CA LYS A 66 7.49 26.65 -0.85
C LYS A 66 6.31 27.31 -0.15
N ALA A 67 5.72 28.36 -0.72
CA ALA A 67 4.55 29.02 -0.18
C ALA A 67 3.31 28.11 -0.15
N GLU A 68 3.13 27.24 -1.15
CA GLU A 68 2.08 26.22 -1.16
C GLU A 68 2.32 25.13 -0.12
N VAL A 69 3.56 24.66 0.05
CA VAL A 69 3.96 23.71 1.09
C VAL A 69 3.79 24.33 2.48
N GLU A 70 4.10 25.62 2.66
CA GLU A 70 3.93 26.32 3.92
C GLU A 70 2.45 26.60 4.24
N ARG A 71 1.63 26.94 3.24
CA ARG A 71 0.16 27.01 3.38
C ARG A 71 -0.44 25.65 3.69
N THR A 72 0.03 24.60 3.01
CA THR A 72 -0.41 23.22 3.24
C THR A 72 0.05 22.74 4.61
N ARG A 73 1.27 23.07 5.05
CA ARG A 73 1.76 22.86 6.42
C ARG A 73 0.87 23.54 7.45
N LYS A 74 0.51 24.81 7.24
CA LYS A 74 -0.43 25.52 8.13
C LYS A 74 -1.80 24.83 8.15
N LEU A 75 -2.37 24.53 6.99
CA LEU A 75 -3.66 23.84 6.88
C LEU A 75 -3.63 22.46 7.57
N PHE A 76 -2.57 21.69 7.39
CA PHE A 76 -2.43 20.36 8.00
C PHE A 76 -2.16 20.43 9.49
N ARG A 77 -1.36 21.39 9.95
CA ARG A 77 -1.11 21.62 11.38
C ARG A 77 -2.39 22.05 12.10
N GLU A 78 -3.30 22.72 11.40
CA GLU A 78 -4.64 23.11 11.88
C GLU A 78 -5.72 22.03 11.68
N LEU A 79 -5.51 21.07 10.76
CA LEU A 79 -6.40 19.93 10.53
C LEU A 79 -6.39 18.98 11.73
N GLN A 80 -7.55 18.81 12.34
CA GLN A 80 -7.76 17.85 13.43
C GLN A 80 -7.42 16.43 12.97
N PRO A 81 -6.90 15.56 13.85
CA PRO A 81 -6.55 14.17 13.50
C PRO A 81 -7.67 13.41 12.78
N GLU A 82 -8.92 13.68 13.14
CA GLU A 82 -10.10 13.08 12.50
C GLU A 82 -10.25 13.47 11.03
N GLN A 83 -9.97 14.73 10.68
CA GLN A 83 -10.06 15.23 9.31
C GLN A 83 -8.95 14.64 8.43
N ARG A 84 -7.76 14.41 9.00
CA ARG A 84 -6.66 13.70 8.31
C ARG A 84 -7.05 12.26 7.98
N GLN A 85 -7.66 11.56 8.94
CA GLN A 85 -8.16 10.21 8.74
C GLN A 85 -9.29 10.16 7.69
N ALA A 86 -10.13 11.20 7.62
CA ALA A 86 -11.18 11.30 6.60
C ALA A 86 -10.59 11.45 5.18
N ILE A 87 -9.52 12.24 5.01
CA ILE A 87 -8.83 12.38 3.73
C ILE A 87 -8.25 11.03 3.26
N ILE A 88 -7.61 10.30 4.17
CA ILE A 88 -7.04 8.98 3.86
C ILE A 88 -8.13 7.98 3.48
N ARG A 89 -9.22 7.91 4.24
CA ARG A 89 -10.38 7.06 3.93
C ARG A 89 -10.94 7.36 2.55
N ARG A 90 -11.19 8.64 2.25
CA ARG A 90 -11.68 9.07 0.93
C ARG A 90 -10.73 8.66 -0.20
N ARG A 91 -9.40 8.76 0.01
CA ARG A 91 -8.42 8.31 -0.99
C ARG A 91 -8.51 6.82 -1.25
N ARG A 92 -8.67 5.99 -0.21
CA ARG A 92 -8.84 4.54 -0.37
C ARG A 92 -10.15 4.20 -1.09
N GLU A 93 -11.25 4.83 -0.71
CA GLU A 93 -12.56 4.65 -1.37
C GLU A 93 -12.48 4.97 -2.85
N LEU A 94 -11.88 6.11 -3.22
CA LEU A 94 -11.67 6.49 -4.60
C LEU A 94 -10.71 5.54 -5.33
N GLY A 95 -9.66 5.06 -4.64
CA GLY A 95 -8.76 4.04 -5.16
C GLY A 95 -9.48 2.74 -5.52
N MET A 96 -10.37 2.26 -4.66
CA MET A 96 -11.18 1.07 -4.93
C MET A 96 -12.16 1.29 -6.08
N GLN A 97 -12.83 2.45 -6.14
CA GLN A 97 -13.69 2.81 -7.28
C GLN A 97 -12.93 2.86 -8.61
N ILE A 98 -11.63 3.18 -8.58
CA ILE A 98 -10.75 3.15 -9.75
C ILE A 98 -10.48 1.71 -10.21
N LEU A 99 -10.38 0.76 -9.28
CA LEU A 99 -10.17 -0.67 -9.60
C LEU A 99 -11.41 -1.29 -10.24
N ASP A 100 -12.60 -0.99 -9.72
CA ASP A 100 -13.86 -1.56 -10.20
C ASP A 100 -14.24 -1.11 -11.63
N ARG A 101 -13.58 -0.05 -12.13
CA ARG A 101 -13.84 0.47 -13.47
C ARG A 101 -12.95 -0.23 -14.49
N GLU A 102 -13.53 -1.04 -15.36
CA GLU A 102 -12.80 -1.58 -16.50
C GLU A 102 -12.61 -0.53 -17.59
N LEU A 103 -11.47 -0.57 -18.29
CA LEU A 103 -11.23 0.26 -19.46
C LEU A 103 -11.52 -0.52 -20.74
N ALA A 104 -12.58 -0.13 -21.43
CA ALA A 104 -12.90 -0.68 -22.74
C ALA A 104 -11.71 -0.50 -23.71
N GLY A 105 -11.29 -1.60 -24.35
CA GLY A 105 -10.26 -1.61 -25.38
C GLY A 105 -8.81 -1.41 -24.88
N ALA A 106 -8.55 -1.47 -23.57
CA ALA A 106 -7.19 -1.47 -23.05
C ALA A 106 -6.61 -2.90 -23.00
N ALA A 107 -5.35 -3.06 -23.42
CA ALA A 107 -4.61 -4.28 -23.15
C ALA A 107 -4.25 -4.33 -21.66
N VAL A 108 -4.56 -5.44 -21.00
CA VAL A 108 -4.39 -5.62 -19.56
C VAL A 108 -3.65 -6.91 -19.25
N VAL A 109 -2.92 -6.90 -18.13
CA VAL A 109 -2.40 -8.11 -17.50
C VAL A 109 -3.21 -8.35 -16.23
N SER A 110 -4.00 -9.42 -16.20
CA SER A 110 -4.69 -9.83 -14.99
C SER A 110 -3.72 -10.49 -14.01
N VAL A 111 -3.76 -10.05 -12.76
CA VAL A 111 -2.93 -10.57 -11.68
C VAL A 111 -3.83 -10.93 -10.50
N ALA A 112 -3.79 -12.20 -10.09
CA ALA A 112 -4.40 -12.63 -8.85
C ALA A 112 -3.57 -12.09 -7.66
N LEU A 113 -4.09 -11.07 -7.00
CA LEU A 113 -3.46 -10.47 -5.83
C LEU A 113 -3.96 -11.17 -4.57
N LYS A 114 -3.01 -11.67 -3.78
CA LYS A 114 -3.22 -12.13 -2.41
C LYS A 114 -2.24 -11.39 -1.51
N LEU A 115 -2.74 -10.65 -0.54
CA LEU A 115 -1.94 -10.04 0.52
C LEU A 115 -2.39 -10.64 1.84
N ASN A 116 -1.47 -11.30 2.52
CA ASN A 116 -1.73 -11.92 3.81
C ASN A 116 -1.85 -10.87 4.91
N HIS A 117 -0.95 -9.88 4.93
CA HIS A 117 -0.79 -9.01 6.09
C HIS A 117 -1.68 -7.77 6.05
N THR A 118 -2.28 -7.44 7.20
CA THR A 118 -3.22 -6.32 7.34
C THR A 118 -2.58 -4.95 7.11
N ARG A 119 -1.27 -4.82 7.34
CA ARG A 119 -0.51 -3.58 7.13
C ARG A 119 -0.37 -3.19 5.66
N LEU A 120 -0.36 -4.16 4.74
CA LEU A 120 -0.17 -3.92 3.31
C LEU A 120 -1.45 -3.57 2.57
N ARG A 121 -2.60 -4.00 3.09
CA ARG A 121 -3.90 -3.70 2.46
C ARG A 121 -4.17 -2.20 2.33
N PRO A 122 -4.04 -1.37 3.37
CA PRO A 122 -4.20 0.08 3.24
C PRO A 122 -3.25 0.69 2.21
N LEU A 123 -2.00 0.19 2.15
CA LEU A 123 -0.99 0.69 1.22
C LEU A 123 -1.39 0.38 -0.24
N PHE A 124 -1.87 -0.83 -0.48
CA PHE A 124 -2.41 -1.22 -1.78
C PHE A 124 -3.59 -0.34 -2.16
N GLU A 125 -4.66 -0.31 -1.35
CA GLU A 125 -5.91 0.42 -1.64
C GLU A 125 -5.68 1.91 -1.86
N GLN A 126 -4.73 2.50 -1.12
CA GLN A 126 -4.45 3.92 -1.15
C GLN A 126 -3.60 4.37 -2.34
N TRP A 127 -2.71 3.51 -2.86
CA TRP A 127 -1.67 3.96 -3.79
C TRP A 127 -1.65 3.20 -5.11
N TRP A 128 -1.78 1.86 -5.08
CA TRP A 128 -1.62 1.04 -6.26
C TRP A 128 -2.64 1.36 -7.38
N PRO A 129 -3.94 1.59 -7.09
CA PRO A 129 -4.91 1.98 -8.13
C PRO A 129 -4.50 3.25 -8.87
N TYR A 130 -3.93 4.22 -8.16
CA TYR A 130 -3.44 5.45 -8.74
C TYR A 130 -2.19 5.24 -9.58
N MET A 131 -1.22 4.43 -9.11
CA MET A 131 -0.05 4.03 -9.90
C MET A 131 -0.47 3.36 -11.22
N ASN A 132 -1.45 2.46 -11.15
CA ASN A 132 -1.96 1.72 -12.28
C ASN A 132 -2.61 2.64 -13.32
N ARG A 133 -3.49 3.55 -12.91
CA ARG A 133 -4.11 4.52 -13.83
C ARG A 133 -3.16 5.60 -14.32
N MET A 134 -2.33 6.13 -13.42
CA MET A 134 -1.35 7.15 -13.73
C MET A 134 -0.43 6.68 -14.85
N SER A 135 0.14 5.49 -14.71
CA SER A 135 1.11 4.98 -15.70
C SER A 135 0.50 4.82 -17.10
N LEU A 136 -0.76 4.35 -17.20
CA LEU A 136 -1.48 4.32 -18.48
C LEU A 136 -1.75 5.73 -19.03
N ASN A 137 -2.25 6.63 -18.18
CA ASN A 137 -2.57 7.99 -18.61
C ASN A 137 -1.32 8.80 -18.98
N LEU A 138 -0.18 8.52 -18.34
CA LEU A 138 1.09 9.15 -18.64
C LEU A 138 1.56 8.75 -20.04
N GLN A 139 1.42 7.49 -20.43
CA GLN A 139 1.73 7.02 -21.79
C GLN A 139 0.83 7.67 -22.85
N ARG A 140 -0.46 7.88 -22.53
CA ARG A 140 -1.45 8.41 -23.49
C ARG A 140 -1.42 9.93 -23.61
N PHE A 141 -1.28 10.62 -22.49
CA PHE A 141 -1.50 12.07 -22.39
C PHE A 141 -0.30 12.83 -21.83
N GLY A 142 0.77 12.15 -21.43
CA GLY A 142 1.94 12.77 -20.79
C GLY A 142 2.54 13.89 -21.63
N GLN A 143 2.66 13.70 -22.95
CA GLN A 143 3.20 14.72 -23.86
C GLN A 143 2.30 15.97 -23.99
N ASN A 144 0.99 15.83 -23.76
CA ASN A 144 0.04 16.95 -23.82
C ASN A 144 -0.07 17.68 -22.47
N THR A 145 0.23 17.00 -21.36
CA THR A 145 0.10 17.54 -20.00
C THR A 145 1.39 18.12 -19.44
N PHE A 146 2.54 17.61 -19.88
CA PHE A 146 3.85 17.99 -19.35
C PHE A 146 4.74 18.49 -20.48
N THR A 147 5.63 19.43 -20.16
CA THR A 147 6.75 19.74 -21.05
C THR A 147 7.66 18.51 -21.19
N ARG A 148 8.43 18.45 -22.28
CA ARG A 148 9.35 17.33 -22.52
C ARG A 148 10.34 17.10 -21.37
N ALA A 149 10.85 18.19 -20.79
CA ALA A 149 11.78 18.12 -19.66
C ALA A 149 11.09 17.56 -18.42
N GLU A 150 9.92 18.08 -18.05
CA GLU A 150 9.16 17.60 -16.89
C GLU A 150 8.77 16.12 -17.01
N LEU A 151 8.33 15.69 -18.20
CA LEU A 151 7.97 14.29 -18.46
C LEU A 151 9.17 13.37 -18.27
N SER A 152 10.31 13.71 -18.88
CA SER A 152 11.54 12.92 -18.77
C SER A 152 12.03 12.80 -17.33
N THR A 153 11.97 13.90 -16.56
CA THR A 153 12.35 13.89 -15.14
C THR A 153 11.39 13.03 -14.31
N LEU A 154 10.08 13.13 -14.57
CA LEU A 154 9.06 12.35 -13.89
C LEU A 154 9.25 10.85 -14.14
N GLU A 155 9.41 10.44 -15.39
CA GLU A 155 9.64 9.04 -15.76
C GLU A 155 10.92 8.51 -15.12
N THR A 156 11.99 9.31 -15.16
CA THR A 156 13.27 8.96 -14.52
C THR A 156 13.12 8.79 -13.00
N PHE A 157 12.37 9.67 -12.34
CA PHE A 157 12.08 9.55 -10.91
C PHE A 157 11.29 8.27 -10.61
N LEU A 158 10.21 8.01 -11.34
CA LEU A 158 9.34 6.86 -11.11
C LEU A 158 10.11 5.55 -11.28
N GLU A 159 10.91 5.45 -12.35
CA GLU A 159 11.74 4.28 -12.61
C GLU A 159 12.80 4.10 -11.52
N ARG A 160 13.52 5.17 -11.15
CA ARG A 160 14.55 5.11 -10.11
C ARG A 160 14.00 4.69 -8.76
N GLU A 161 12.90 5.30 -8.31
CA GLU A 161 12.33 4.98 -7.00
C GLU A 161 11.71 3.58 -6.97
N LEU A 162 11.09 3.13 -8.07
CA LEU A 162 10.60 1.76 -8.17
C LEU A 162 11.74 0.74 -8.14
N SER A 163 12.82 0.95 -8.91
CA SER A 163 13.96 0.04 -8.91
C SER A 163 14.64 -0.06 -7.54
N LYS A 164 14.78 1.06 -6.82
CA LYS A 164 15.27 1.03 -5.42
C LYS A 164 14.39 0.20 -4.49
N LEU A 165 13.06 0.27 -4.68
CA LEU A 165 12.11 -0.52 -3.89
C LEU A 165 12.19 -2.01 -4.24
N GLU A 166 12.34 -2.34 -5.52
CA GLU A 166 12.55 -3.71 -5.99
C GLU A 166 13.82 -4.31 -5.36
N ASP A 167 14.96 -3.61 -5.48
CA ASP A 167 16.23 -4.04 -4.88
C ASP A 167 16.10 -4.24 -3.37
N TYR A 168 15.40 -3.31 -2.69
CA TYR A 168 15.17 -3.40 -1.26
C TYR A 168 14.35 -4.64 -0.88
N VAL A 169 13.19 -4.87 -1.51
CA VAL A 169 12.34 -6.01 -1.15
C VAL A 169 12.97 -7.35 -1.55
N ASP A 170 13.71 -7.39 -2.66
CA ASP A 170 14.44 -8.59 -3.08
C ASP A 170 15.50 -8.97 -2.04
N GLU A 171 16.25 -8.00 -1.55
CA GLU A 171 17.21 -8.22 -0.48
C GLU A 171 16.51 -8.64 0.83
N GLN A 172 15.40 -7.99 1.20
CA GLN A 172 14.65 -8.35 2.41
C GLN A 172 14.14 -9.80 2.37
N VAL A 173 13.51 -10.23 1.26
CA VAL A 173 13.07 -11.62 1.10
C VAL A 173 14.24 -12.58 1.18
N ARG A 174 15.35 -12.29 0.48
CA ARG A 174 16.53 -13.14 0.42
C ARG A 174 17.15 -13.34 1.80
N VAL A 175 17.36 -12.24 2.54
CA VAL A 175 17.97 -12.26 3.88
C VAL A 175 17.04 -12.96 4.88
N ALA A 176 15.75 -12.60 4.89
CA ALA A 176 14.79 -13.19 5.82
C ALA A 176 14.65 -14.71 5.60
N LYS A 177 14.59 -15.15 4.34
CA LYS A 177 14.52 -16.57 4.00
C LYS A 177 15.78 -17.32 4.43
N ALA A 178 16.97 -16.82 4.08
CA ALA A 178 18.23 -17.46 4.45
C ALA A 178 18.39 -17.55 5.98
N TYR A 179 18.05 -16.48 6.70
CA TYR A 179 18.13 -16.46 8.16
C TYR A 179 17.14 -17.42 8.81
N ARG A 180 15.91 -17.49 8.29
CA ARG A 180 14.92 -18.49 8.70
C ARG A 180 15.47 -19.91 8.52
N GLU A 181 15.92 -20.25 7.31
CA GLU A 181 16.40 -21.60 6.98
C GLU A 181 17.54 -22.03 7.90
N GLN A 182 18.48 -21.13 8.18
CA GLN A 182 19.57 -21.37 9.12
C GLN A 182 19.04 -21.67 10.53
N ARG A 183 18.18 -20.79 11.08
CA ARG A 183 17.67 -20.93 12.45
C ARG A 183 16.77 -22.14 12.62
N GLU A 184 15.95 -22.43 11.63
CA GLU A 184 15.10 -23.60 11.59
C GLU A 184 15.93 -24.91 11.62
N ALA A 185 17.08 -24.94 10.94
CA ALA A 185 17.99 -26.07 10.99
C ALA A 185 18.68 -26.22 12.37
N GLU A 186 19.12 -25.10 12.96
CA GLU A 186 19.74 -25.07 14.30
C GLU A 186 18.78 -25.57 15.38
N MET A 187 17.53 -25.08 15.39
CA MET A 187 16.49 -25.51 16.35
C MET A 187 16.17 -27.00 16.22
N ARG A 188 16.03 -27.51 15.00
CA ARG A 188 15.81 -28.94 14.76
C ARG A 188 16.99 -29.79 15.23
N ALA A 189 18.21 -29.33 15.00
CA ALA A 189 19.41 -30.04 15.45
C ALA A 189 19.52 -30.07 16.98
N ALA A 190 19.05 -29.02 17.66
CA ALA A 190 18.95 -28.96 19.11
C ALA A 190 17.77 -29.79 19.69
N GLY A 191 16.90 -30.35 18.85
CA GLY A 191 15.71 -31.09 19.27
C GLY A 191 14.59 -30.18 19.80
N GLU A 192 14.62 -28.90 19.46
CA GLU A 192 13.58 -27.94 19.83
C GLU A 192 12.33 -28.10 18.97
N ILE A 193 11.18 -27.69 19.50
CA ILE A 193 9.91 -27.67 18.76
C ILE A 193 9.91 -26.46 17.84
N VAL A 194 9.70 -26.70 16.55
CA VAL A 194 9.56 -25.64 15.53
C VAL A 194 8.10 -25.44 15.17
N PHE A 195 7.60 -24.23 15.35
CA PHE A 195 6.26 -23.81 14.96
C PHE A 195 6.23 -23.34 13.50
N ALA A 196 5.27 -23.81 12.72
CA ALA A 196 5.06 -23.40 11.33
C ALA A 196 3.71 -22.66 11.19
N PRO A 197 3.68 -21.33 11.40
CA PRO A 197 2.43 -20.58 11.33
C PRO A 197 1.84 -20.62 9.91
N THR A 198 0.51 -20.66 9.83
CA THR A 198 -0.24 -20.61 8.56
C THR A 198 -1.31 -19.53 8.62
N ILE A 199 -1.35 -18.68 7.61
CA ILE A 199 -2.31 -17.58 7.52
C ILE A 199 -3.61 -18.10 6.88
N GLN A 200 -4.65 -18.24 7.71
CA GLN A 200 -5.92 -18.84 7.30
C GLN A 200 -6.73 -17.93 6.38
N ARG A 201 -6.76 -16.63 6.68
CA ARG A 201 -7.52 -15.65 5.91
C ARG A 201 -6.60 -14.50 5.47
N PRO A 202 -6.35 -14.33 4.16
CA PRO A 202 -5.58 -13.20 3.69
C PRO A 202 -6.34 -11.90 3.94
N SER A 203 -5.60 -10.84 4.25
CA SER A 203 -6.12 -9.47 4.40
C SER A 203 -6.83 -8.97 3.15
N LEU A 204 -6.32 -9.34 1.96
CA LEU A 204 -6.87 -9.01 0.67
C LEU A 204 -6.70 -10.18 -0.30
N SER A 205 -7.75 -10.50 -1.04
CA SER A 205 -7.70 -11.46 -2.14
C SER A 205 -8.66 -11.03 -3.23
N LEU A 206 -8.12 -10.68 -4.40
CA LEU A 206 -8.89 -10.23 -5.56
C LEU A 206 -8.06 -10.34 -6.84
N GLU A 207 -8.72 -10.28 -7.98
CA GLU A 207 -8.05 -10.19 -9.29
C GLU A 207 -7.97 -8.71 -9.70
N VAL A 208 -6.76 -8.23 -10.02
CA VAL A 208 -6.55 -6.87 -10.55
C VAL A 208 -6.10 -6.88 -11.99
N GLN A 209 -6.52 -5.86 -12.73
CA GLN A 209 -6.05 -5.58 -14.08
C GLN A 209 -4.94 -4.54 -14.03
N ALA A 210 -3.71 -4.92 -14.40
CA ALA A 210 -2.59 -3.99 -14.54
C ALA A 210 -2.50 -3.49 -15.99
N TYR A 211 -2.46 -2.17 -16.16
CA TYR A 211 -2.47 -1.51 -17.48
C TYR A 211 -1.06 -1.17 -18.00
N SER A 212 -0.02 -1.38 -17.21
CA SER A 212 1.36 -1.06 -17.59
C SER A 212 2.37 -1.99 -16.90
N ARG A 213 3.57 -2.08 -17.48
CA ARG A 213 4.71 -2.79 -16.86
C ARG A 213 5.07 -2.20 -15.50
N PHE A 214 5.00 -0.88 -15.36
CA PHE A 214 5.23 -0.17 -14.10
C PHE A 214 4.25 -0.63 -13.01
N ALA A 215 2.95 -0.74 -13.34
CA ALA A 215 1.93 -1.17 -12.39
C ALA A 215 2.13 -2.62 -11.92
N VAL A 216 2.52 -3.52 -12.83
CA VAL A 216 2.85 -4.91 -12.48
C VAL A 216 4.06 -4.97 -11.54
N ARG A 217 5.13 -4.23 -11.86
CA ARG A 217 6.33 -4.15 -11.02
C ARG A 217 6.03 -3.60 -9.62
N ALA A 218 5.29 -2.50 -9.54
CA ALA A 218 4.86 -1.95 -8.25
C ALA A 218 4.00 -2.93 -7.44
N LEU A 219 3.18 -3.76 -8.11
CA LEU A 219 2.42 -4.83 -7.45
C LEU A 219 3.34 -5.91 -6.89
N GLN A 220 4.37 -6.30 -7.66
CA GLN A 220 5.35 -7.30 -7.22
C GLN A 220 6.15 -6.83 -6.00
N VAL A 221 6.42 -5.53 -5.86
CA VAL A 221 7.04 -4.98 -4.65
C VAL A 221 6.19 -5.28 -3.40
N LEU A 222 4.88 -5.06 -3.48
CA LEU A 222 3.95 -5.36 -2.39
C LEU A 222 3.89 -6.86 -2.07
N ILE A 223 3.82 -7.70 -3.11
CA ILE A 223 3.77 -9.17 -2.97
C ILE A 223 5.06 -9.70 -2.34
N LYS A 224 6.23 -9.25 -2.80
CA LYS A 224 7.52 -9.68 -2.24
C LYS A 224 7.66 -9.26 -0.78
N PHE A 225 7.25 -8.04 -0.44
CA PHE A 225 7.29 -7.63 0.96
C PHE A 225 6.32 -8.42 1.85
N ASP A 226 5.14 -8.81 1.33
CA ASP A 226 4.21 -9.73 2.02
C ASP A 226 4.89 -11.09 2.30
N GLN A 227 5.68 -11.61 1.36
CA GLN A 227 6.47 -12.84 1.54
C GLN A 227 7.59 -12.68 2.57
N THR A 228 8.22 -11.50 2.66
CA THR A 228 9.18 -11.20 3.74
C THR A 228 8.47 -11.28 5.09
N MET A 229 7.28 -10.69 5.19
CA MET A 229 6.50 -10.70 6.43
C MET A 229 6.09 -12.13 6.83
N ASP A 230 5.79 -13.03 5.88
CA ASP A 230 5.56 -14.45 6.20
C ASP A 230 6.79 -15.09 6.90
N GLN A 231 8.01 -14.70 6.51
CA GLN A 231 9.24 -15.18 7.18
C GLN A 231 9.40 -14.56 8.58
N PHE A 232 9.02 -13.30 8.74
CA PHE A 232 9.05 -12.62 10.04
C PHE A 232 8.05 -13.24 11.02
N ASP A 233 6.85 -13.59 10.57
CA ASP A 233 5.85 -14.28 11.39
C ASP A 233 6.41 -15.63 11.89
N PHE A 234 7.07 -16.40 11.02
CA PHE A 234 7.77 -17.61 11.46
C PHE A 234 8.80 -17.31 12.55
N MET A 235 9.62 -16.28 12.39
CA MET A 235 10.66 -15.93 13.36
C MET A 235 10.06 -15.51 14.71
N VAL A 236 8.97 -14.75 14.70
CA VAL A 236 8.27 -14.34 15.93
C VAL A 236 7.67 -15.53 16.65
N TRP A 237 6.99 -16.43 15.94
CA TRP A 237 6.40 -17.65 16.54
C TRP A 237 7.43 -18.57 17.19
N ASN A 238 8.65 -18.57 16.68
CA ASN A 238 9.75 -19.39 17.19
C ASN A 238 10.69 -18.63 18.14
N GLY A 239 10.36 -17.40 18.55
CA GLY A 239 11.19 -16.61 19.46
C GLY A 239 12.56 -16.20 18.90
N ILE A 240 12.74 -16.26 17.57
CA ILE A 240 13.97 -15.86 16.87
C ILE A 240 14.05 -14.33 16.76
N ARG A 241 12.89 -13.66 16.69
CA ARG A 241 12.77 -12.21 16.49
C ARG A 241 11.59 -11.66 17.30
N ASP A 242 11.73 -10.44 17.80
CA ASP A 242 10.66 -9.76 18.52
C ASP A 242 9.69 -9.04 17.58
N GLN A 243 8.43 -8.90 18.02
CA GLN A 243 7.39 -8.19 17.27
C GLN A 243 7.73 -6.71 17.05
N SER A 244 8.47 -6.07 17.97
CA SER A 244 8.95 -4.68 17.82
C SER A 244 9.81 -4.52 16.57
N ASP A 245 10.73 -5.45 16.33
CA ASP A 245 11.64 -5.38 15.20
C ASP A 245 10.89 -5.53 13.87
N VAL A 246 9.85 -6.38 13.85
CA VAL A 246 8.96 -6.52 12.69
C VAL A 246 8.23 -5.21 12.42
N ASN A 247 7.72 -4.54 13.46
CA ASN A 247 7.05 -3.24 13.32
C ASN A 247 7.99 -2.16 12.78
N GLU A 248 9.26 -2.17 13.19
CA GLU A 248 10.28 -1.25 12.67
C GLU A 248 10.56 -1.48 11.18
N GLU A 249 10.69 -2.74 10.74
CA GLU A 249 10.88 -3.06 9.31
C GLU A 249 9.68 -2.66 8.47
N VAL A 250 8.47 -2.91 8.95
CA VAL A 250 7.25 -2.44 8.28
C VAL A 250 7.27 -0.92 8.17
N SER A 251 7.60 -0.21 9.25
CA SER A 251 7.69 1.26 9.24
C SER A 251 8.79 1.78 8.30
N ARG A 252 9.89 1.05 8.15
CA ARG A 252 10.97 1.38 7.21
C ARG A 252 10.52 1.18 5.75
N PHE A 253 9.83 0.08 5.46
CA PHE A 253 9.27 -0.16 4.14
C PHE A 253 8.24 0.91 3.75
N LEU A 254 7.32 1.24 4.65
CA LEU A 254 6.30 2.27 4.41
C LEU A 254 6.93 3.62 4.02
N ARG A 255 7.95 4.06 4.78
CA ARG A 255 8.69 5.29 4.48
C ARG A 255 9.37 5.25 3.11
N LYS A 256 9.91 4.09 2.69
CA LYS A 256 10.51 3.93 1.36
C LYS A 256 9.46 3.93 0.24
N PHE A 257 8.28 3.39 0.49
CA PHE A 257 7.21 3.25 -0.51
C PHE A 257 6.45 4.56 -0.73
N GLN A 258 6.28 5.37 0.31
CA GLN A 258 5.45 6.58 0.30
C GLN A 258 5.83 7.59 -0.79
N PRO A 259 7.12 7.91 -1.07
CA PRO A 259 7.49 8.83 -2.15
C PRO A 259 6.94 8.39 -3.52
N LEU A 260 7.02 7.10 -3.84
CA LEU A 260 6.50 6.54 -5.08
C LEU A 260 4.96 6.66 -5.14
N GLY A 261 4.29 6.32 -4.03
CA GLY A 261 2.83 6.43 -3.91
C GLY A 261 2.33 7.86 -4.09
N LEU A 262 2.91 8.80 -3.35
CA LEU A 262 2.53 10.21 -3.39
C LEU A 262 2.77 10.84 -4.76
N ARG A 263 3.95 10.56 -5.37
CA ARG A 263 4.26 11.09 -6.70
C ARG A 263 3.30 10.54 -7.75
N SER A 264 2.94 9.26 -7.66
CA SER A 264 1.99 8.64 -8.57
C SER A 264 0.58 9.21 -8.42
N TYR A 265 0.13 9.45 -7.18
CA TYR A 265 -1.16 10.08 -6.90
C TYR A 265 -1.23 11.52 -7.43
N THR A 266 -0.24 12.36 -7.14
CA THR A 266 -0.21 13.75 -7.60
C THR A 266 -0.15 13.85 -9.12
N THR A 267 0.64 12.98 -9.76
CA THR A 267 0.71 12.87 -11.21
C THR A 267 -0.63 12.43 -11.82
N HIS A 268 -1.31 11.46 -11.20
CA HIS A 268 -2.65 11.04 -11.62
C HIS A 268 -3.64 12.22 -11.62
N LEU A 269 -3.64 13.01 -10.54
CA LEU A 269 -4.53 14.17 -10.43
C LEU A 269 -4.25 15.19 -11.53
N LYS A 270 -2.97 15.55 -11.77
CA LYS A 270 -2.60 16.52 -12.82
C LYS A 270 -3.00 16.03 -14.21
N LEU A 271 -2.81 14.75 -14.51
CA LEU A 271 -3.27 14.15 -15.77
C LEU A 271 -4.79 14.24 -15.91
N MET A 272 -5.54 13.97 -14.83
CA MET A 272 -7.00 14.00 -14.87
C MET A 272 -7.58 15.42 -14.98
N THR A 273 -6.97 16.42 -14.36
CA THR A 273 -7.41 17.82 -14.49
C THR A 273 -7.17 18.34 -15.90
N THR A 274 -5.97 18.12 -16.44
CA THR A 274 -5.62 18.58 -17.80
C THR A 274 -6.44 17.88 -18.88
N VAL A 275 -6.71 16.57 -18.75
CA VAL A 275 -7.54 15.83 -19.72
C VAL A 275 -9.02 16.23 -19.65
N ARG A 276 -9.52 16.63 -18.47
CA ARG A 276 -10.93 17.03 -18.29
C ARG A 276 -11.18 18.51 -18.56
N GLY A 277 -10.15 19.30 -18.84
CA GLY A 277 -10.26 20.74 -19.10
C GLY A 277 -10.77 21.54 -17.89
N ILE A 278 -10.50 21.07 -16.66
CA ILE A 278 -10.79 21.77 -15.40
C ILE A 278 -9.52 22.47 -14.94
#